data_AF-A0A2J8TZ20-F1
#
_entry.id   AF-A0A2J8TZ20-F1
#
_cell.length_a   1.000
_cell.length_b   1.000
_cell.length_c   1.000
_cell.angle_alpha   90.00
_cell.angle_beta   90.00
_cell.angle_gamma   90.00
#
_symmetry.space_group_name_H-M   'P 1'
#
loop_
_entity.id
_entity.type
_entity.pdbx_description
1 polymer ?
#
loop_
_entity_poly.entity_id
_entity_poly.type
_entity_poly.pdbx_seq_one_letter_code
_entity_poly.pdbx_strand_id
1 'polypeptide(L)'
;MGLCKCPKRKVTNLFCFEHRVNVCEHCLVANHAKCIVQSYLQWLQDSDYNPNCRLCNIPLASRETTRLVCYGEALASRGDQASLRGQLGD
;
A
#
# COMPACT_ATOMS: atom_id res chain seq x y z
N MET A 1 15.28 4.42 -8.72
CA MET A 1 14.43 3.25 -8.38
C MET A 1 15.12 2.47 -7.28
N GLY A 2 14.70 2.62 -6.02
CA GLY A 2 15.45 2.11 -4.87
C GLY A 2 14.54 1.49 -3.82
N LEU A 3 14.94 0.32 -3.34
CA LEU A 3 14.38 -0.31 -2.14
C LEU A 3 14.71 0.53 -0.90
N CYS A 4 13.92 0.38 0.18
CA CYS A 4 14.29 1.01 1.45
C CYS A 4 15.72 0.64 1.86
N LYS A 5 16.46 1.61 2.40
CA LYS A 5 17.85 1.42 2.87
C LYS A 5 17.95 0.58 4.15
N CYS A 6 16.80 0.22 4.72
CA CYS A 6 16.59 -0.64 5.87
C CYS A 6 17.54 -1.88 5.87
N PRO A 7 18.06 -2.35 7.00
CA PRO A 7 18.93 -3.53 7.07
C PRO A 7 18.15 -4.84 6.86
N LYS A 8 16.84 -4.85 7.16
CA LYS A 8 15.92 -5.99 7.00
C LYS A 8 15.23 -5.96 5.63
N ARG A 9 16.01 -5.89 4.56
CA ARG A 9 15.50 -5.75 3.17
C ARG A 9 14.77 -7.02 2.76
N LYS A 10 13.44 -6.98 2.77
CA LYS A 10 12.59 -7.95 2.11
C LYS A 10 11.89 -7.25 0.96
N VAL A 11 11.99 -7.82 -0.25
CA VAL A 11 11.32 -7.28 -1.42
C VAL A 11 9.81 -7.40 -1.22
N THR A 12 9.11 -6.31 -1.47
CA THR A 12 7.65 -6.23 -1.43
C THR A 12 7.19 -5.45 -2.66
N ASN A 13 5.92 -5.62 -3.03
CA ASN A 13 5.28 -4.81 -4.07
C ASN A 13 4.76 -3.46 -3.54
N LEU A 14 5.08 -3.10 -2.30
CA LEU A 14 4.56 -1.91 -1.63
C LEU A 14 5.41 -0.67 -1.93
N PHE A 15 4.73 0.46 -2.10
CA PHE A 15 5.32 1.74 -2.44
C PHE A 15 4.67 2.86 -1.63
N CYS A 16 5.48 3.73 -1.02
CA CYS A 16 5.01 4.91 -0.31
C CYS A 16 4.80 6.05 -1.30
N PHE A 17 3.58 6.59 -1.37
CA PHE A 17 3.23 7.65 -2.30
C PHE A 17 3.82 9.00 -1.87
N GLU A 18 3.88 9.24 -0.56
CA GLU A 18 4.48 10.45 0.01
C GLU A 18 6.00 10.52 -0.22
N HIS A 19 6.71 9.44 0.13
CA HIS A 19 8.18 9.40 0.09
C HIS A 19 8.74 8.88 -1.25
N ARG A 20 7.87 8.40 -2.15
CA ARG A 20 8.22 7.88 -3.48
C ARG A 20 9.30 6.80 -3.42
N VAL A 21 9.13 5.84 -2.51
CA VAL A 21 10.10 4.76 -2.24
C VAL A 21 9.40 3.43 -2.00
N ASN A 22 10.03 2.32 -2.41
CA ASN A 22 9.56 0.97 -2.09
C ASN A 22 9.71 0.67 -0.59
N VAL A 23 8.70 0.04 0.01
CA VAL A 23 8.57 -0.12 1.47
C VAL A 23 8.56 -1.60 1.85
N CYS A 24 9.56 -2.07 2.60
CA CYS A 24 9.52 -3.43 3.15
C CYS A 24 8.53 -3.56 4.32
N GLU A 25 8.17 -4.80 4.69
CA GLU A 25 7.26 -5.12 5.81
C GLU A 25 7.65 -4.43 7.13
N HIS A 26 8.96 -4.30 7.40
CA HIS A 26 9.43 -3.64 8.60
C HIS A 26 9.24 -2.12 8.55
N CYS A 27 9.62 -1.49 7.43
CA CYS A 27 9.46 -0.05 7.26
C CYS A 27 8.00 0.37 7.19
N LEU A 28 7.11 -0.51 6.72
CA LEU A 28 5.68 -0.27 6.66
C LEU A 28 5.09 0.15 8.02
N VAL A 29 5.58 -0.47 9.09
CA VAL A 29 5.12 -0.22 10.46
C VAL A 29 6.02 0.76 11.19
N ALA A 30 7.34 0.63 11.07
CA ALA A 30 8.29 1.43 11.83
C ALA A 30 8.42 2.88 11.33
N ASN A 31 8.43 3.07 10.00
CA ASN A 31 8.79 4.35 9.38
C ASN A 31 7.67 4.95 8.52
N HIS A 32 6.67 4.14 8.14
CA HIS A 32 5.56 4.53 7.28
C HIS A 32 4.18 4.24 7.91
N ALA A 33 4.09 4.28 9.24
CA ALA A 33 2.83 4.05 9.97
C ALA A 33 1.72 5.01 9.52
N LYS A 34 2.07 6.29 9.30
CA LYS A 34 1.16 7.37 8.92
C LYS A 34 1.09 7.64 7.41
N CYS A 35 1.88 6.94 6.61
CA CYS A 35 1.98 7.22 5.17
C CYS A 35 0.91 6.48 4.35
N ILE A 36 0.56 7.02 3.19
CA ILE A 36 -0.16 6.25 2.17
C ILE A 36 0.81 5.30 1.46
N VAL A 37 0.56 4.00 1.64
CA VAL A 37 1.34 2.91 1.05
C VAL A 37 0.40 1.97 0.30
N GLN A 38 0.64 1.77 -1.00
CA GLN A 38 -0.14 0.90 -1.90
C GLN A 38 0.81 0.14 -2.83
N SER A 39 0.31 -0.58 -3.84
CA SER A 39 1.18 -1.25 -4.80
C SER A 39 1.95 -0.25 -5.66
N TYR A 40 3.16 -0.62 -6.07
CA TYR A 40 3.94 0.19 -7.01
C TYR A 40 3.23 0.38 -8.36
N LEU A 41 2.49 -0.64 -8.83
CA LEU A 41 1.70 -0.53 -10.05
C LEU A 41 0.58 0.52 -9.92
N GLN A 42 -0.10 0.58 -8.76
CA GLN A 42 -1.10 1.61 -8.52
C GLN A 42 -0.48 3.01 -8.63
N TRP A 43 0.70 3.22 -8.04
CA TRP A 43 1.40 4.50 -8.11
C TRP A 43 1.73 4.92 -9.56
N LEU A 44 2.11 3.96 -10.41
CA LEU A 44 2.37 4.21 -11.83
C LEU A 44 1.11 4.58 -12.61
N GLN A 45 -0.05 4.02 -12.23
CA GLN A 45 -1.33 4.28 -12.88
C GLN A 45 -1.95 5.60 -12.39
N ASP A 46 -1.96 5.81 -11.09
CA ASP A 46 -2.52 6.97 -10.41
C ASP A 46 -1.70 7.28 -9.16
N SER A 47 -0.97 8.40 -9.21
CA SER A 47 -0.11 8.84 -8.11
C SER A 47 -0.82 9.75 -7.10
N ASP A 48 -2.09 10.12 -7.35
CA ASP A 48 -2.86 10.91 -6.41
C ASP A 48 -3.22 10.09 -5.17
N TYR A 49 -3.27 10.76 -4.02
CA TYR A 49 -3.59 10.11 -2.76
C TYR A 49 -4.32 11.05 -1.81
N ASN A 50 -5.20 10.47 -0.99
CA ASN A 50 -5.88 11.17 0.10
C ASN A 50 -5.15 10.91 1.42
N PRO A 51 -4.61 11.94 2.11
CA PRO A 51 -3.91 11.78 3.39
C PRO A 51 -4.84 11.53 4.59
N ASN A 52 -6.16 11.47 4.36
CA ASN A 52 -7.14 11.16 5.39
C ASN A 52 -7.31 9.65 5.57
N CYS A 53 -7.52 9.24 6.82
CA CYS A 53 -7.89 7.87 7.15
C CYS A 53 -9.25 7.50 6.52
N ARG A 54 -9.34 6.38 5.80
CA ARG A 54 -10.60 5.94 5.16
C ARG A 54 -11.73 5.60 6.13
N LEU A 55 -11.42 5.35 7.41
CA LEU A 55 -12.40 4.97 8.43
C LEU A 55 -13.02 6.17 9.14
N CYS A 56 -12.19 7.13 9.55
CA CYS A 56 -12.64 8.29 10.32
C CYS A 56 -12.60 9.61 9.55
N ASN A 57 -12.06 9.62 8.33
CA ASN A 57 -11.89 10.79 7.46
C ASN A 57 -11.10 11.95 8.11
N ILE A 58 -10.20 11.63 9.04
CA ILE A 58 -9.31 12.58 9.71
C ILE A 58 -7.90 12.41 9.11
N PRO A 59 -7.10 13.49 8.95
CA PRO A 59 -5.72 13.40 8.48
C PRO A 59 -4.88 12.40 9.29
N LEU A 60 -4.18 11.48 8.62
CA LEU A 60 -3.32 10.47 9.28
C LEU A 60 -2.20 11.09 10.13
N ALA A 61 -1.77 12.32 9.79
CA ALA A 61 -0.78 13.05 10.56
C ALA A 61 -1.29 13.48 11.97
N SER A 62 -2.60 13.67 12.13
CA SER A 62 -3.19 14.35 13.31
C SER A 62 -3.25 13.50 14.57
N ARG A 63 -3.19 12.17 14.47
CA ARG A 63 -3.33 11.24 15.59
C ARG A 63 -2.33 10.10 15.48
N GLU A 64 -2.25 9.30 16.54
CA GLU A 64 -1.61 7.99 16.44
C GLU A 64 -2.44 7.07 15.54
N THR A 65 -1.74 6.29 14.72
CA THR A 65 -2.36 5.43 13.71
C THR A 65 -1.83 4.01 13.87
N THR A 66 -2.73 3.05 14.02
CA THR A 66 -2.40 1.63 13.93
C THR A 66 -2.70 1.13 12.52
N ARG A 67 -1.70 0.55 11.84
CA ARG A 67 -1.88 0.01 10.49
C ARG A 67 -2.52 -1.38 10.56
N LEU A 68 -3.73 -1.50 10.05
CA LEU A 68 -4.44 -2.77 9.90
C LEU A 68 -4.02 -3.45 8.59
N VAL A 69 -2.99 -4.29 8.66
CA VAL A 69 -2.38 -4.94 7.47
C VAL A 69 -3.41 -5.77 6.69
N CYS A 70 -4.30 -6.47 7.39
CA CYS A 70 -5.40 -7.24 6.80
C CYS A 70 -6.47 -6.39 6.10
N TYR A 71 -6.62 -5.11 6.46
CA TYR A 71 -7.59 -4.21 5.83
C TYR A 71 -7.04 -3.57 4.54
N GLY A 72 -5.72 -3.35 4.49
CA GLY A 72 -5.03 -2.86 3.30
C GLY A 72 -4.94 -3.91 2.19
N GLU A 73 -4.60 -5.16 2.54
CA GLU A 73 -4.53 -6.26 1.58
C GLU A 73 -5.91 -6.72 1.11
N ALA A 74 -6.95 -6.68 1.95
CA ALA A 74 -8.30 -7.07 1.54
C ALA A 74 -8.90 -6.21 0.40
N LEU A 75 -8.41 -4.98 0.21
CA LEU A 75 -8.76 -4.14 -0.94
C LEU A 75 -7.89 -4.45 -2.17
N ALA A 76 -6.61 -4.82 -1.98
CA ALA A 76 -5.72 -5.22 -3.06
C ALA A 76 -6.10 -6.60 -3.65
N SER A 77 -6.49 -7.56 -2.81
CA SER A 77 -6.88 -8.91 -3.23
C SER A 77 -8.27 -8.99 -3.88
N ARG A 78 -9.08 -7.93 -3.80
CA ARG A 78 -10.37 -7.85 -4.50
C ARG A 78 -10.26 -7.33 -5.94
N GLY A 79 -9.11 -6.76 -6.32
CA GLY A 79 -8.86 -6.23 -7.67
C GLY A 79 -8.28 -7.23 -8.68
N ASP A 80 -7.81 -8.42 -8.24
CA ASP A 80 -7.06 -9.34 -9.11
C ASP A 80 -7.80 -10.65 -9.46
N GLN A 81 -9.02 -10.88 -8.94
CA GLN A 81 -9.82 -12.09 -9.27
C GLN A 81 -10.92 -11.87 -10.31
N ALA A 82 -11.05 -10.67 -10.89
CA ALA A 82 -12.09 -10.41 -11.90
C ALA A 82 -11.72 -10.84 -13.34
N SER A 83 -10.51 -11.35 -13.61
CA SER A 83 -10.06 -11.60 -14.99
C SER A 83 -9.76 -13.06 -15.38
N LEU A 84 -10.04 -14.06 -14.53
CA LEU A 84 -9.78 -15.48 -14.87
C LEU A 84 -10.97 -16.41 -14.61
N ARG A 85 -12.17 -15.98 -14.98
CA ARG A 85 -13.35 -16.85 -14.95
C ARG A 85 -14.30 -16.69 -16.12
N GLY A 86 -13.75 -16.66 -17.34
CA GLY A 86 -14.53 -16.70 -18.57
C GLY A 86 -13.69 -17.11 -19.77
N GLN A 87 -13.38 -18.40 -19.90
CA GLN A 87 -13.05 -19.08 -21.16
C GLN A 87 -12.83 -20.59 -20.89
N LEU A 88 -13.92 -21.31 -20.64
CA LEU A 88 -14.05 -22.76 -20.82
C LEU A 88 -15.52 -22.99 -21.17
N GLY A 89 -15.79 -23.13 -22.47
CA GLY A 89 -17.13 -23.32 -23.04
C GLY A 89 -17.30 -22.60 -24.38
N ASP A 90 -16.62 -23.07 -25.43
CA ASP A 90 -17.19 -23.96 -26.46
C ASP A 90 -16.01 -24.61 -27.23
#